data_AF-A0A2T4J2R8-F1
#
_entry.id   AF-A0A2T4J2R8-F1
#
_cell.length_a   1.000
_cell.length_b   1.000
_cell.length_c   1.000
_cell.angle_alpha   90.00
_cell.angle_beta   90.00
_cell.angle_gamma   90.00
#
_symmetry.space_group_name_H-M   'P 1'
#
loop_
_entity.id
_entity.type
_entity.pdbx_description
1 polymer ?
#
loop_
_entity_poly.entity_id
_entity_poly.type
_entity_poly.pdbx_seq_one_letter_code
_entity_poly.pdbx_strand_id
1 'polypeptide(L)' 'MGRRQNVPAGEAMAELELVAQQAIAAANGDAVAALLYVLTRNAELERELALSRAAISNGFSRGWHKARL' A
#
# COMPACT_ATOMS: atom_id res chain seq x y z
N MET A 1 27.50 -4.15 -14.49
CA MET A 1 26.44 -3.13 -14.70
C MET A 1 25.36 -3.34 -13.64
N GLY A 2 25.44 -2.61 -12.51
CA GLY A 2 24.47 -2.74 -11.42
C GLY A 2 23.18 -1.98 -11.77
N ARG A 3 22.03 -2.65 -11.75
CA ARG A 3 20.72 -2.00 -11.82
C ARG A 3 20.64 -1.00 -10.66
N ARG A 4 20.62 0.30 -10.96
CA ARG A 4 20.20 1.31 -9.99
C ARG A 4 18.78 0.95 -9.59
N GLN A 5 18.59 0.64 -8.31
CA GLN A 5 17.27 0.47 -7.74
C GLN A 5 16.51 1.76 -8.03
N ASN A 6 15.31 1.62 -8.59
CA ASN A 6 14.41 2.73 -8.84
C ASN A 6 13.93 3.22 -7.47
N VAL A 7 14.79 3.92 -6.74
CA VAL A 7 14.42 4.59 -5.50
C VAL A 7 13.31 5.56 -5.90
N PRO A 8 12.10 5.44 -5.35
CA PRO A 8 11.07 6.44 -5.59
C PRO A 8 11.64 7.80 -5.19
N ALA A 9 12.00 8.62 -6.18
CA ALA A 9 12.51 9.96 -5.96
C ALA A 9 11.39 10.90 -6.40
N GLY A 10 10.58 11.36 -5.44
CA GLY A 10 9.41 12.20 -5.68
C GLY A 10 8.55 12.38 -4.43
N GLU A 11 7.48 13.17 -4.54
CA GLU A 11 6.55 13.52 -3.44
C GLU A 11 5.98 12.28 -2.71
N ALA A 12 5.72 11.20 -3.45
CA ALA A 12 5.28 9.93 -2.87
C ALA A 12 6.28 9.31 -1.88
N MET A 13 7.58 9.53 -2.06
CA MET A 13 8.58 9.07 -1.08
C MET A 13 8.53 9.93 0.19
N ALA A 14 8.36 11.24 0.05
CA ALA A 14 8.22 12.14 1.20
C ALA A 14 6.99 11.81 2.06
N GLU A 15 5.88 11.42 1.42
CA GLU A 15 4.70 10.93 2.13
C GLU A 15 4.98 9.61 2.89
N LEU A 16 5.67 8.66 2.26
CA LEU A 16 6.04 7.40 2.91
C LEU A 16 7.00 7.61 4.09
N GLU A 17 7.96 8.53 3.95
CA GLU A 17 8.87 8.91 5.04
C GLU A 17 8.10 9.52 6.22
N LEU A 18 7.13 10.40 5.96
CA LEU A 18 6.27 10.97 7.00
C LEU A 18 5.46 9.88 7.72
N VAL A 19 4.84 8.98 6.97
CA VAL A 19 4.05 7.87 7.55
C VAL A 19 4.94 6.93 8.37
N ALA A 20 6.16 6.66 7.92
CA ALA A 20 7.11 5.85 8.68
C ALA A 20 7.47 6.51 10.02
N GLN A 21 7.73 7.81 10.03
CA GLN A 21 7.99 8.57 11.26
C GLN A 21 6.79 8.55 12.22
N GLN A 22 5.57 8.69 11.70
CA GLN A 22 4.35 8.59 12.49
C GLN A 22 4.17 7.21 13.10
N ALA A 23 4.45 6.13 12.35
CA ALA A 23 4.38 4.77 12.85
C ALA A 23 5.39 4.51 13.99
N ILE A 24 6.62 5.02 13.84
CA ILE A 24 7.65 4.93 14.88
C ILE A 24 7.24 5.72 16.13
N ALA A 25 6.69 6.93 15.95
CA ALA A 25 6.20 7.74 17.06
C ALA A 25 5.04 7.04 17.80
N ALA A 26 4.10 6.42 17.09
CA ALA A 26 3.01 5.65 17.68
C ALA A 26 3.50 4.39 18.45
N ALA A 27 4.65 3.85 18.06
CA ALA A 27 5.32 2.75 18.76
C ALA A 27 6.26 3.23 19.89
N ASN A 28 6.15 4.49 20.35
CA ASN A 28 7.02 5.10 21.36
C ASN A 28 8.52 5.01 21.02
N GLY A 29 8.86 5.06 19.73
CA GLY A 29 10.23 4.95 19.24
C GLY A 29 10.71 3.52 18.97
N ASP A 30 9.92 2.48 19.24
CA ASP A 30 10.27 1.10 18.88
C ASP A 30 10.05 0.86 17.38
N ALA A 31 11.15 0.94 16.62
CA ALA A 31 11.14 0.75 15.18
C ALA A 31 10.75 -0.68 14.76
N VAL A 32 11.05 -1.70 15.56
CA VAL A 32 10.71 -3.10 15.24
C VAL A 32 9.21 -3.30 15.41
N ALA A 33 8.64 -2.81 16.51
CA ALA A 33 7.19 -2.86 16.74
C ALA A 33 6.43 -2.07 15.64
N ALA A 34 6.90 -0.88 15.28
CA ALA A 34 6.31 -0.09 14.19
C ALA A 34 6.32 -0.84 12.84
N LEU A 35 7.46 -1.47 12.50
CA LEU A 35 7.59 -2.24 11.26
C LEU A 35 6.66 -3.45 11.24
N LEU A 36 6.60 -4.21 12.34
CA LEU A 36 5.71 -5.37 12.45
C LEU A 36 4.24 -4.97 12.31
N TYR A 37 3.85 -3.84 12.90
CA TYR A 37 2.49 -3.30 12.76
C TYR A 37 2.17 -2.94 11.31
N VAL A 38 3.05 -2.19 10.63
CA VAL A 38 2.86 -1.80 9.23
C VAL A 38 2.79 -3.03 8.31
N LEU A 39 3.65 -4.02 8.50
CA LEU A 39 3.65 -5.25 7.71
C LEU A 39 2.36 -6.05 7.91
N THR A 40 1.87 -6.15 9.15
CA THR A 40 0.61 -6.84 9.45
C THR A 40 -0.56 -6.15 8.75
N ARG A 41 -0.65 -4.82 8.83
CA ARG A 41 -1.69 -4.04 8.13
C ARG A 41 -1.60 -4.17 6.62
N ASN A 42 -0.39 -4.20 6.05
CA ASN A 42 -0.22 -4.41 4.62
C ASN A 42 -0.73 -5.80 4.19
N ALA A 43 -0.36 -6.86 4.90
CA ALA A 43 -0.83 -8.21 4.62
C ALA A 43 -2.38 -8.33 4.69
N GLU A 44 -3.02 -7.63 5.62
CA GLU A 44 -4.48 -7.55 5.70
C GLU A 44 -5.08 -6.85 4.47
N LEU A 45 -4.53 -5.69 4.07
CA LEU A 45 -4.98 -4.95 2.90
C LEU A 45 -4.76 -5.72 1.59
N GLU A 46 -3.64 -6.42 1.45
CA GLU A 46 -3.39 -7.29 0.30
C GLU A 46 -4.42 -8.41 0.19
N ARG A 47 -4.80 -9.00 1.34
CA ARG A 47 -5.85 -10.01 1.40
C ARG A 47 -7.21 -9.45 1.00
N GLU A 48 -7.60 -8.30 1.55
CA GLU A 48 -8.84 -7.62 1.22
C GLU A 48 -8.89 -7.21 -0.26
N LEU A 49 -7.76 -6.73 -0.80
CA LEU A 49 -7.63 -6.40 -2.21
C LEU A 49 -7.78 -7.64 -3.10
N ALA A 50 -7.19 -8.77 -2.73
CA ALA A 50 -7.33 -10.01 -3.47
C ALA A 50 -8.80 -10.49 -3.51
N LEU A 51 -9.50 -10.44 -2.38
CA LEU A 51 -10.92 -10.77 -2.30
C LEU A 51 -11.77 -9.80 -3.14
N SER A 52 -11.48 -8.50 -3.04
CA SER A 52 -12.19 -7.46 -3.80
C SER A 52 -11.99 -7.63 -5.30
N ARG A 53 -10.76 -7.93 -5.75
CA ARG A 53 -10.45 -8.17 -7.17
C ARG A 53 -11.18 -9.39 -7.72
N ALA A 54 -11.37 -10.43 -6.93
CA ALA A 54 -12.15 -11.62 -7.34
C ALA A 54 -13.64 -11.30 -7.51
N ALA A 55 -14.17 -10.32 -6.76
CA ALA A 55 -15.56 -9.87 -6.87
C ALA A 55 -15.78 -8.89 -8.04
N ILE A 56 -14.72 -8.32 -8.60
CA ILE A 56 -14.78 -7.41 -9.75
C ILE A 56 -14.86 -8.23 -11.03
N SER A 57 -15.90 -8.01 -11.82
CA SER A 57 -16.05 -8.65 -13.13
C SER A 57 -14.92 -8.22 -14.10
N ASN A 58 -14.52 -9.14 -14.99
CA ASN A 58 -13.43 -8.95 -15.96
C ASN A 58 -13.58 -7.72 -16.90
N GLY A 59 -14.75 -7.06 -16.92
CA GLY A 59 -15.03 -5.86 -17.71
C GLY A 59 -15.02 -4.54 -16.93
N PHE A 60 -14.94 -4.56 -15.59
CA PHE A 60 -15.13 -3.35 -14.77
C PHE A 60 -14.01 -2.33 -14.98
N SER A 61 -12.75 -2.76 -14.88
CA SER A 61 -11.59 -1.90 -15.13
C SER A 61 -11.50 -1.39 -16.57
N ARG A 62 -12.23 -2.02 -17.50
CA ARG A 62 -12.33 -1.61 -18.91
C ARG A 62 -13.54 -0.71 -19.18
N GLY A 63 -14.30 -0.34 -18.14
CA GLY A 63 -15.50 0.49 -18.26
C GLY A 63 -16.68 -0.20 -18.96
N TRP A 64 -16.64 -1.54 -19.11
CA TRP A 64 -17.70 -2.29 -19.78
C TRP A 64 -18.99 -2.40 -18.97
N HIS A 65 -18.90 -2.17 -17.66
CA HIS A 65 -20.06 -2.00 -16.80
C HIS A 65 -20.41 -0.51 -16.75
N LYS A 66 -21.21 -0.04 -17.71
CA LYS A 66 -21.93 1.23 -17.53
C LYS A 66 -23.01 1.00 -16.50
N ALA A 67 -23.08 1.86 -15.47
CA ALA A 67 -24.25 1.92 -14.62
C ALA A 67 -25.49 2.07 -15.53
N ARG A 68 -26.48 1.20 -15.35
CA ARG A 68 -27.77 1.37 -16.02
C ARG A 68 -28.37 2.64 -15.42
N LEU A 69 -28.41 3.72 -16.21
CA LEU A 69 -29.20 4.92 -15.90
C LEU A 69 -30.65 4.53 -15.68
#